data_AF-A0A1Z8JSF8-F1
#
_entry.id   AF-A0A1Z8JSF8-F1
#
_cell.length_a   1.000
_cell.length_b   1.000
_cell.length_c   1.000
_cell.angle_alpha   90.00
_cell.angle_beta   90.00
_cell.angle_gamma   90.00
#
_symmetry.space_group_name_H-M   'P 1'
#
loop_
_entity.id
_entity.type
_entity.pdbx_description
1 polymer ?
#
loop_
_entity_poly.entity_id
_entity_poly.type
_entity_poly.pdbx_seq_one_letter_code
_entity_poly.pdbx_strand_id
1 'polypeptide(L)'
;MSAKQIKQAAVKPIPRTSVSGSTFPVRRSTKKDEIDYLRNLSRTLHVSNSSKGDLPQLTFSNELDVKLYALFSLLVKNFVQTWYVGLGFDKEEEFIGELVFLFSHVCRKIQERISSRRDEIVTSLFVDLPYVLEKHFRSVYESMRDCEEDESWGDVWMRKFSDGLIEEEMVDYRRILVDEIVKVLFPDEAVQSGITRRFLDGLIEGVILRNVIESFSEPFVIWEILGKISIKMQECGKGTTNEDEAEHATEQDHTQGKKTEQEHVREGGRYHYSLLHRILNVFIIDERYQMDSGKWLRYCDFVPLMSLMNFVTCWDTRFPILVSIFQVTLQLLMRITITRKFVNGCLKRLIFAIVNEECIGSLVDSMRGMMFPRDEYFEMKPRYVPTSEKELEKVYQENLKLITEWLTNGGFSSSVIFGRSGAVYEKAHKVMETFRHREVNLVLLQRVVDLLVLMLLPELA
;
A
#
# COMPACT_ATOMS: atom_id res chain seq x y z
N MET A 1 53.44 23.47 39.21
CA MET A 1 52.65 22.44 39.94
C MET A 1 51.19 22.77 39.75
N SER A 2 50.27 21.85 39.51
CA SER A 2 50.36 20.45 39.13
C SER A 2 48.92 20.02 38.89
N ALA A 3 48.72 19.27 37.81
CA ALA A 3 47.56 18.44 37.61
C ALA A 3 47.22 17.64 38.88
N LYS A 4 46.07 17.88 39.48
CA LYS A 4 45.29 16.94 40.30
C LYS A 4 44.12 17.68 40.92
N GLN A 5 42.92 17.50 40.34
CA GLN A 5 41.67 17.18 41.04
C GLN A 5 40.45 17.46 40.16
N ILE A 6 40.29 16.69 39.07
CA ILE A 6 38.98 16.20 38.64
C ILE A 6 39.20 14.74 38.24
N LYS A 7 39.17 13.84 39.23
CA LYS A 7 39.19 12.39 39.02
C LYS A 7 37.75 11.88 39.03
N GLN A 8 37.34 11.37 37.87
CA GLN A 8 36.77 10.02 37.69
C GLN A 8 35.54 9.63 38.53
N ALA A 9 34.35 9.85 37.97
CA ALA A 9 33.30 8.84 37.97
C ALA A 9 33.28 8.22 36.57
N ALA A 10 33.71 6.96 36.49
CA ALA A 10 33.89 6.22 35.24
C ALA A 10 32.54 5.85 34.60
N VAL A 11 32.21 6.49 33.47
CA VAL A 11 31.22 5.95 32.53
C VAL A 11 31.93 4.85 31.75
N LYS A 12 31.51 3.59 31.96
CA LYS A 12 31.95 2.44 31.17
C LYS A 12 31.62 2.70 29.69
N PRO A 13 32.57 2.55 28.75
CA PRO A 13 32.27 2.67 27.33
C PRO A 13 31.37 1.51 26.89
N ILE A 14 30.25 1.86 26.27
CA ILE A 14 29.36 0.94 25.56
C ILE A 14 30.16 0.32 24.41
N PRO A 15 30.17 -1.01 24.24
CA PRO A 15 30.95 -1.65 23.18
C PRO A 15 30.43 -1.22 21.81
N ARG A 16 31.32 -0.71 20.97
CA ARG A 16 31.10 -0.48 19.54
C ARG A 16 30.91 -1.85 18.87
N THR A 17 29.66 -2.23 18.60
CA THR A 17 29.37 -3.25 17.61
C THR A 17 29.44 -2.61 16.23
N SER A 18 30.48 -2.99 15.47
CA SER A 18 30.58 -2.77 14.03
C SER A 18 29.43 -3.49 13.32
N VAL A 19 28.41 -2.75 12.89
CA VAL A 19 27.37 -3.29 12.00
C VAL A 19 27.89 -3.21 10.58
N SER A 20 28.59 -4.27 10.17
CA SER A 20 28.85 -4.60 8.77
C SER A 20 27.59 -5.28 8.23
N GLY A 21 27.05 -4.81 7.11
CA GLY A 21 25.96 -5.47 6.39
C GLY A 21 24.78 -4.54 6.12
N SER A 22 24.82 -3.87 4.97
CA SER A 22 23.68 -3.23 4.33
C SER A 22 22.69 -4.29 3.87
N THR A 23 21.74 -4.63 4.73
CA THR A 23 20.52 -5.35 4.39
C THR A 23 19.53 -5.06 5.51
N PHE A 24 18.53 -4.22 5.27
CA PHE A 24 17.32 -4.34 6.10
C PHE A 24 16.78 -5.74 5.84
N PRO A 25 16.48 -6.51 6.91
CA PRO A 25 16.22 -7.92 6.76
C PRO A 25 14.99 -8.08 5.84
N VAL A 26 15.10 -8.96 4.85
CA VAL A 26 13.96 -9.75 4.35
C VAL A 26 13.07 -10.01 5.56
N ARG A 27 11.79 -9.63 5.52
CA ARG A 27 10.87 -9.63 6.66
C ARG A 27 10.76 -11.05 7.24
N ARG A 28 11.76 -11.46 8.00
CA ARG A 28 11.70 -12.56 8.95
C ARG A 28 10.66 -12.09 9.93
N SER A 29 9.58 -12.86 10.05
CA SER A 29 8.58 -12.76 11.11
C SER A 29 9.27 -12.25 12.38
N THR A 30 9.10 -10.96 12.67
CA THR A 30 9.57 -10.40 13.93
C THR A 30 8.52 -10.82 14.95
N LYS A 31 8.92 -11.13 16.18
CA LYS A 31 8.00 -11.44 17.30
C LYS A 31 6.88 -10.40 17.50
N LYS A 32 7.08 -9.20 16.92
CA LYS A 32 6.18 -8.05 16.85
C LYS A 32 4.97 -8.23 15.92
N ASP A 33 5.07 -9.07 14.89
CA ASP A 33 4.01 -9.34 13.91
C ASP A 33 3.19 -10.60 14.27
N GLU A 34 3.55 -11.28 15.37
CA GLU A 34 2.87 -12.46 15.86
C GLU A 34 1.48 -12.09 16.42
N ILE A 35 0.46 -12.85 16.05
CA ILE A 35 -0.96 -12.56 16.39
C ILE A 35 -1.15 -12.43 17.90
N ASP A 36 -0.46 -13.23 18.71
CA ASP A 36 -0.59 -13.18 20.17
C ASP A 36 0.01 -11.90 20.77
N TYR A 37 1.07 -11.36 20.18
CA TYR A 37 1.60 -10.05 20.56
C TYR A 37 0.60 -8.94 20.22
N LEU A 38 -0.01 -8.99 19.04
CA LEU A 38 -1.02 -8.02 18.61
C LEU A 38 -2.28 -8.07 19.49
N ARG A 39 -2.70 -9.27 19.90
CA ARG A 39 -3.78 -9.45 20.90
C ARG A 39 -3.40 -8.88 22.26
N ASN A 40 -2.14 -9.01 22.70
CA ASN A 40 -1.69 -8.39 23.94
C ASN A 40 -1.74 -6.86 23.87
N LEU A 41 -1.43 -6.29 22.70
CA LEU A 41 -1.58 -4.86 22.44
C LEU A 41 -3.04 -4.42 22.46
N SER A 42 -3.95 -5.18 21.83
CA SER A 42 -5.39 -4.84 21.85
C SER A 42 -5.97 -4.84 23.26
N ARG A 43 -5.39 -5.62 24.18
CA ARG A 43 -5.87 -5.68 25.57
C ARG A 43 -5.71 -4.37 26.34
N THR A 44 -4.83 -3.47 25.92
CA THR A 44 -4.69 -2.16 26.56
C THR A 44 -5.94 -1.28 26.38
N LEU A 45 -6.82 -1.62 25.45
CA LEU A 45 -8.08 -0.91 25.21
C LEU A 45 -9.25 -1.47 26.03
N HIS A 46 -9.08 -2.59 26.74
CA HIS A 46 -10.15 -3.12 27.57
C HIS A 46 -10.37 -2.22 28.78
N VAL A 47 -11.53 -1.57 28.78
CA VAL A 47 -12.03 -0.81 29.93
C VAL A 47 -12.53 -1.79 31.00
N SER A 48 -12.08 -1.58 32.24
CA SER A 48 -12.29 -2.39 33.45
C SER A 48 -13.74 -2.78 33.78
N ASN A 49 -14.72 -2.13 33.14
CA ASN A 49 -16.15 -2.21 33.52
C ASN A 49 -17.06 -2.92 32.48
N SER A 50 -16.52 -3.48 31.39
CA SER A 50 -17.31 -4.36 30.52
C SER A 50 -17.37 -5.77 31.11
N SER A 51 -18.49 -6.13 31.69
CA SER A 51 -18.74 -7.45 32.32
C SER A 51 -18.75 -8.64 31.36
N LYS A 52 -18.20 -8.52 30.14
CA LYS A 52 -17.95 -9.60 29.15
C LYS A 52 -16.98 -9.12 28.05
N GLY A 53 -15.78 -8.71 28.43
CA GLY A 53 -14.49 -9.12 27.84
C GLY A 53 -14.14 -9.02 26.34
N ASP A 54 -15.01 -8.62 25.42
CA ASP A 54 -14.70 -8.63 23.98
C ASP A 54 -14.84 -7.25 23.32
N LEU A 55 -13.83 -6.86 22.54
CA LEU A 55 -13.85 -5.63 21.73
C LEU A 55 -14.90 -5.75 20.60
N PRO A 56 -15.52 -4.64 20.17
CA PRO A 56 -16.44 -4.67 19.04
C PRO A 56 -15.79 -5.23 17.76
N GLN A 57 -16.52 -6.00 16.94
CA GLN A 57 -16.01 -6.37 15.62
C GLN A 57 -15.87 -5.12 14.73
N LEU A 58 -14.75 -4.97 14.01
CA LEU A 58 -14.49 -3.83 13.13
C LEU A 58 -14.86 -4.15 11.68
N THR A 59 -14.47 -5.36 11.23
CA THR A 59 -14.62 -5.84 9.86
C THR A 59 -15.23 -7.23 9.84
N PHE A 60 -15.35 -7.85 8.66
CA PHE A 60 -15.76 -9.26 8.56
C PHE A 60 -14.64 -10.25 8.89
N SER A 61 -13.40 -9.76 9.07
CA SER A 61 -12.22 -10.60 9.26
C SER A 61 -11.61 -10.37 10.65
N ASN A 62 -11.69 -11.39 11.49
CA ASN A 62 -11.15 -11.34 12.85
C ASN A 62 -9.62 -11.11 12.87
N GLU A 63 -8.90 -11.59 11.86
CA GLU A 63 -7.45 -11.38 11.76
C GLU A 63 -7.12 -9.91 11.47
N LEU A 64 -7.87 -9.29 10.56
CA LEU A 64 -7.72 -7.87 10.24
C LEU A 64 -8.09 -7.00 11.44
N ASP A 65 -9.14 -7.36 12.17
CA ASP A 65 -9.59 -6.65 13.38
C ASP A 65 -8.48 -6.61 14.43
N VAL A 66 -7.76 -7.71 14.65
CA VAL A 66 -6.62 -7.75 15.59
C VAL A 66 -5.52 -6.77 15.17
N LYS A 67 -5.20 -6.70 13.87
CA LYS A 67 -4.18 -5.77 13.35
C LYS A 67 -4.60 -4.31 13.49
N LEU A 68 -5.86 -4.00 13.16
CA LEU A 68 -6.45 -2.67 13.30
C LEU A 68 -6.49 -2.23 14.77
N TYR A 69 -6.91 -3.11 15.67
CA TYR A 69 -6.89 -2.82 17.11
C TYR A 69 -5.48 -2.65 17.64
N ALA A 70 -4.50 -3.44 17.19
CA ALA A 70 -3.11 -3.25 17.63
C ALA A 70 -2.55 -1.88 17.20
N LEU A 71 -2.83 -1.44 15.96
CA LEU A 71 -2.49 -0.10 15.50
C LEU A 71 -3.19 0.98 16.34
N PHE A 72 -4.49 0.81 16.59
CA PHE A 72 -5.29 1.76 17.36
C PHE A 72 -4.85 1.84 18.83
N SER A 73 -4.54 0.71 19.47
CA SER A 73 -3.97 0.64 20.82
C SER A 73 -2.72 1.48 20.96
N LEU A 74 -1.82 1.39 19.97
CA LEU A 74 -0.58 2.17 19.97
C LEU A 74 -0.85 3.66 19.80
N LEU A 75 -1.81 4.02 18.97
CA LEU A 75 -2.24 5.41 18.80
C LEU A 75 -2.84 5.97 20.09
N VAL A 76 -3.72 5.22 20.76
CA VAL A 76 -4.28 5.64 22.05
C VAL A 76 -3.17 5.77 23.09
N LYS A 77 -2.31 4.75 23.22
CA LYS A 77 -1.29 4.69 24.27
C LYS A 77 -0.17 5.72 24.09
N ASN A 78 0.42 5.77 22.90
CA ASN A 78 1.65 6.50 22.66
C ASN A 78 1.41 7.90 22.08
N PHE A 79 0.16 8.23 21.72
CA PHE A 79 -0.21 9.57 21.27
C PHE A 79 -1.29 10.17 22.17
N VAL A 80 -2.49 9.58 22.26
CA VAL A 80 -3.62 10.20 22.98
C VAL A 80 -3.36 10.34 24.48
N GLN A 81 -2.94 9.27 25.16
CA GLN A 81 -2.71 9.28 26.61
C GLN A 81 -1.59 10.23 27.03
N THR A 82 -0.61 10.49 26.15
CA THR A 82 0.55 11.34 26.48
C THR A 82 0.18 12.78 26.81
N TRP A 83 -0.86 13.32 26.18
CA TRP A 83 -1.38 14.65 26.49
C TRP A 83 -2.65 14.59 27.34
N TYR A 84 -3.51 13.57 27.20
CA TYR A 84 -4.76 13.49 27.96
C TYR A 84 -4.54 13.28 29.47
N VAL A 85 -3.61 12.41 29.86
CA VAL A 85 -3.27 12.19 31.28
C VAL A 85 -2.69 13.46 31.90
N GLY A 86 -1.95 14.25 31.10
CA GLY A 86 -1.41 15.56 31.52
C GLY A 86 -2.48 16.60 31.84
N LEU A 87 -3.73 16.42 31.38
CA LEU A 87 -4.85 17.32 31.68
C LEU A 87 -5.50 17.03 33.04
N GLY A 88 -5.19 15.90 33.68
CA GLY A 88 -5.63 15.59 35.04
C GLY A 88 -7.11 15.24 35.18
N PHE A 89 -7.74 14.65 34.15
CA PHE A 89 -9.14 14.21 34.21
C PHE A 89 -9.29 12.82 34.87
N ASP A 90 -10.26 12.67 35.77
CA ASP A 90 -10.54 11.42 36.49
C ASP A 90 -11.28 10.35 35.66
N LYS A 91 -11.55 10.62 34.37
CA LYS A 91 -12.41 9.83 33.48
C LYS A 91 -11.68 9.31 32.24
N GLU A 92 -10.49 8.75 32.44
CA GLU A 92 -9.69 8.18 31.35
C GLU A 92 -10.37 6.97 30.69
N GLU A 93 -10.89 6.06 31.50
CA GLU A 93 -11.56 4.85 31.02
C GLU A 93 -12.80 5.13 30.16
N GLU A 94 -13.60 6.12 30.55
CA GLU A 94 -14.80 6.55 29.81
C GLU A 94 -14.40 7.14 28.45
N PHE A 95 -13.37 7.99 28.43
CA PHE A 95 -12.87 8.60 27.20
C PHE A 95 -12.31 7.56 26.22
N ILE A 96 -11.51 6.59 26.69
CA ILE A 96 -10.98 5.51 25.85
C ILE A 96 -12.12 4.64 25.31
N GLY A 97 -13.14 4.36 26.13
CA GLY A 97 -14.34 3.64 25.70
C GLY A 97 -15.04 4.32 24.52
N GLU A 98 -15.23 5.63 24.59
CA GLU A 98 -15.81 6.43 23.50
C GLU A 98 -14.94 6.42 22.23
N LEU A 99 -13.61 6.52 22.37
CA LEU A 99 -12.70 6.43 21.22
C LEU A 99 -12.78 5.06 20.53
N VAL A 100 -12.86 3.97 21.30
CA VAL A 100 -13.03 2.61 20.77
C VAL A 100 -14.39 2.49 20.06
N PHE A 101 -15.45 3.05 20.63
CA PHE A 101 -16.77 3.08 19.99
C PHE A 101 -16.73 3.80 18.64
N LEU A 102 -16.19 5.03 18.60
CA LEU A 102 -16.07 5.81 17.36
C LEU A 102 -15.21 5.10 16.32
N PHE A 103 -14.06 4.54 16.73
CA PHE A 103 -13.20 3.76 15.83
C PHE A 103 -13.96 2.57 15.23
N SER A 104 -14.69 1.82 16.05
CA SER A 104 -15.49 0.69 15.58
C SER A 104 -16.60 1.10 14.62
N HIS A 105 -17.26 2.23 14.87
CA HIS A 105 -18.28 2.77 14.00
C HIS A 105 -17.72 3.12 12.62
N VAL A 106 -16.59 3.84 12.60
CA VAL A 106 -15.94 4.26 11.35
C VAL A 106 -15.45 3.05 10.56
N CYS A 107 -14.78 2.09 11.19
CA CYS A 107 -14.32 0.88 10.52
C CYS A 107 -15.47 0.10 9.89
N ARG A 108 -16.60 -0.06 10.60
CA ARG A 108 -17.80 -0.73 10.09
C ARG A 108 -18.40 0.01 8.90
N LYS A 109 -18.55 1.33 8.99
CA LYS A 109 -19.07 2.13 7.87
C LYS A 109 -18.16 2.05 6.64
N ILE A 110 -16.84 2.09 6.81
CA ILE A 110 -15.89 1.90 5.71
C ILE A 110 -16.05 0.49 5.12
N GLN A 111 -16.16 -0.54 5.97
CA GLN A 111 -16.35 -1.93 5.53
C GLN A 111 -17.67 -2.13 4.75
N GLU A 112 -18.76 -1.53 5.21
CA GLU A 112 -20.07 -1.54 4.53
C GLU A 112 -20.00 -0.83 3.18
N ARG A 113 -19.28 0.29 3.09
CA ARG A 113 -19.06 1.03 1.83
C ARG A 113 -18.22 0.23 0.85
N ILE A 114 -17.08 -0.32 1.27
CA ILE A 114 -16.25 -1.20 0.43
C ILE A 114 -17.07 -2.39 -0.08
N SER A 115 -17.94 -2.95 0.76
CA SER A 115 -18.75 -4.12 0.42
C SER A 115 -19.92 -3.81 -0.51
N SER A 116 -20.58 -2.66 -0.34
CA SER A 116 -21.68 -2.22 -1.21
C SER A 116 -21.21 -1.70 -2.57
N ARG A 117 -19.98 -1.19 -2.66
CA ARG A 117 -19.42 -0.51 -3.84
C ARG A 117 -18.29 -1.28 -4.52
N ARG A 118 -18.31 -2.61 -4.41
CA ARG A 118 -17.25 -3.47 -4.95
C ARG A 118 -17.00 -3.24 -6.45
N ASP A 119 -18.06 -3.04 -7.21
CA ASP A 119 -17.96 -2.87 -8.67
C ASP A 119 -17.44 -1.49 -9.06
N GLU A 120 -17.84 -0.44 -8.34
CA GLU A 120 -17.31 0.91 -8.51
C GLU A 120 -15.82 0.97 -8.15
N ILE A 121 -15.42 0.33 -7.05
CA ILE A 121 -14.01 0.27 -6.64
C ILE A 121 -13.17 -0.42 -7.71
N VAL A 122 -13.64 -1.56 -8.25
CA VAL A 122 -12.98 -2.27 -9.35
C VAL A 122 -12.84 -1.37 -10.57
N THR A 123 -13.90 -0.64 -10.93
CA THR A 123 -13.90 0.29 -12.06
C THR A 123 -12.89 1.40 -11.85
N SER A 124 -12.92 2.05 -10.68
CA SER A 124 -12.06 3.21 -10.40
C SER A 124 -10.58 2.83 -10.29
N LEU A 125 -10.26 1.68 -9.68
CA LEU A 125 -8.89 1.16 -9.64
C LEU A 125 -8.34 0.81 -11.02
N PHE A 126 -9.20 0.50 -11.99
CA PHE A 126 -8.77 0.09 -13.33
C PHE A 126 -8.82 1.21 -14.37
N VAL A 127 -9.63 2.24 -14.14
CA VAL A 127 -9.83 3.36 -15.06
C VAL A 127 -9.21 4.63 -14.50
N ASP A 128 -9.71 5.08 -13.34
CA ASP A 128 -9.37 6.39 -12.78
C ASP A 128 -7.94 6.42 -12.24
N LEU A 129 -7.51 5.38 -11.51
CA LEU A 129 -6.15 5.34 -10.96
C LEU A 129 -5.09 5.30 -12.07
N PRO A 130 -5.21 4.44 -13.12
CA PRO A 130 -4.29 4.48 -14.24
C PRO A 130 -4.32 5.81 -14.99
N TYR A 131 -5.49 6.45 -15.11
CA TYR A 131 -5.61 7.78 -15.71
C TYR A 131 -4.86 8.85 -14.92
N VAL A 132 -4.99 8.89 -13.59
CA VAL A 132 -4.26 9.85 -12.73
C VAL A 132 -2.76 9.65 -12.85
N LEU A 133 -2.29 8.39 -12.82
CA LEU A 133 -0.87 8.06 -12.97
C LEU A 133 -0.34 8.44 -14.36
N GLU A 134 -1.09 8.11 -15.42
CA GLU A 134 -0.69 8.41 -16.79
C GLU A 134 -0.60 9.92 -17.06
N LYS A 135 -1.61 10.68 -16.61
CA LYS A 135 -1.61 12.14 -16.69
C LYS A 135 -0.42 12.73 -15.94
N HIS A 136 -0.14 12.22 -14.74
CA HIS A 136 1.01 12.64 -13.95
C HIS A 136 2.32 12.38 -14.70
N PHE A 137 2.56 11.15 -15.15
CA PHE A 137 3.77 10.82 -15.89
C PHE A 137 3.94 11.66 -17.15
N ARG A 138 2.88 11.85 -17.94
CA ARG A 138 2.91 12.70 -19.12
C ARG A 138 3.32 14.13 -18.79
N SER A 139 2.71 14.73 -17.77
CA SER A 139 3.01 16.10 -17.34
C SER A 139 4.46 16.26 -16.85
N VAL A 140 5.01 15.23 -16.18
CA VAL A 140 6.42 15.21 -15.77
C VAL A 140 7.34 15.20 -17.00
N TYR A 141 7.05 14.37 -18.00
CA TYR A 141 7.87 14.31 -19.22
C TYR A 141 7.80 15.59 -20.05
N GLU A 142 6.61 16.19 -20.15
CA GLU A 142 6.44 17.50 -20.77
C GLU A 142 7.30 18.55 -20.05
N SER A 143 7.32 18.52 -18.71
CA SER A 143 8.14 19.44 -17.91
C SER A 143 9.64 19.19 -18.07
N MET A 144 10.08 17.92 -18.12
CA MET A 144 11.48 17.56 -18.38
C MET A 144 11.95 18.01 -19.77
N ARG A 145 11.07 17.96 -20.78
CA ARG A 145 11.38 18.38 -22.14
C ARG A 145 11.42 19.91 -22.29
N ASP A 146 10.50 20.59 -21.62
CA ASP A 146 10.35 22.03 -21.71
C ASP A 146 11.30 22.80 -20.75
N CYS A 147 12.10 22.06 -19.97
CA CYS A 147 13.04 22.61 -18.99
C CYS A 147 14.24 23.28 -19.67
N GLU A 148 14.58 24.50 -19.25
CA GLU A 148 15.83 25.17 -19.64
C GLU A 148 17.03 24.60 -18.87
N GLU A 149 18.27 24.80 -19.35
CA GLU A 149 19.48 24.16 -18.78
C GLU A 149 19.74 24.54 -17.31
N ASP A 150 19.27 25.70 -16.85
CA ASP A 150 19.48 26.21 -15.49
C ASP A 150 18.25 26.04 -14.57
N GLU A 151 17.13 25.52 -15.07
CA GLU A 151 15.88 25.35 -14.29
C GLU A 151 15.71 23.91 -13.81
N SER A 152 15.08 23.71 -12.64
CA SER A 152 14.64 22.38 -12.22
C SER A 152 13.31 22.06 -12.89
N TRP A 153 13.20 20.88 -13.52
CA TRP A 153 11.94 20.44 -14.12
C TRP A 153 10.80 20.33 -13.10
N GLY A 154 11.11 20.19 -11.81
CA GLY A 154 10.12 20.20 -10.73
C GLY A 154 9.44 21.55 -10.60
N ASP A 155 10.19 22.64 -10.71
CA ASP A 155 9.65 24.02 -10.62
C ASP A 155 8.78 24.34 -11.84
N VAL A 156 9.23 23.90 -13.03
CA VAL A 156 8.44 23.96 -14.27
C VAL A 156 7.12 23.22 -14.11
N TRP A 157 7.19 22.01 -13.53
CA TRP A 157 6.01 21.19 -13.31
C TRP A 157 5.04 21.84 -12.33
N MET A 158 5.54 22.33 -11.19
CA MET A 158 4.72 22.99 -10.17
C MET A 158 4.01 24.22 -10.75
N ARG A 159 4.68 25.01 -11.58
CA ARG A 159 4.07 26.18 -12.24
C ARG A 159 2.96 25.83 -13.21
N LYS A 160 3.10 24.72 -13.95
CA LYS A 160 2.18 24.33 -15.03
C LYS A 160 1.04 23.41 -14.57
N PHE A 161 1.30 22.52 -13.61
CA PHE A 161 0.47 21.35 -13.35
C PHE A 161 0.10 21.11 -11.88
N SER A 162 0.55 21.97 -10.95
CA SER A 162 0.15 21.88 -9.53
C SER A 162 -1.33 22.19 -9.31
N ASP A 163 -1.99 22.87 -10.26
CA ASP A 163 -3.37 23.36 -10.13
C ASP A 163 -3.59 24.22 -8.85
N GLY A 164 -2.55 24.93 -8.39
CA GLY A 164 -2.59 25.74 -7.17
C GLY A 164 -2.31 24.96 -5.89
N LEU A 165 -2.18 23.62 -5.95
CA LEU A 165 -1.86 22.79 -4.79
C LEU A 165 -0.39 22.99 -4.36
N ILE A 166 -0.12 24.09 -3.69
CA ILE A 166 1.14 24.39 -2.99
C ILE A 166 0.97 23.97 -1.52
N GLU A 167 2.08 23.72 -0.80
CA GLU A 167 2.06 23.14 0.55
C GLU A 167 1.12 23.87 1.53
N GLU A 168 1.04 25.21 1.45
CA GLU A 168 0.10 26.01 2.26
C GLU A 168 -1.37 25.76 1.90
N GLU A 169 -1.74 25.88 0.62
CA GLU A 169 -3.12 25.68 0.15
C GLU A 169 -3.59 24.23 0.36
N MET A 170 -2.67 23.27 0.26
CA MET A 170 -2.95 21.87 0.52
C MET A 170 -3.29 21.58 1.98
N VAL A 171 -2.71 22.31 2.94
CA VAL A 171 -3.08 22.16 4.36
C VAL A 171 -4.54 22.56 4.56
N ASP A 172 -4.95 23.69 4.00
CA ASP A 172 -6.32 24.16 4.13
C ASP A 172 -7.30 23.27 3.35
N TYR A 173 -6.92 22.82 2.16
CA TYR A 173 -7.69 21.83 1.41
C TYR A 173 -7.90 20.54 2.22
N ARG A 174 -6.86 19.99 2.83
CA ARG A 174 -6.98 18.77 3.66
C ARG A 174 -7.88 18.98 4.87
N ARG A 175 -7.84 20.15 5.50
CA ARG A 175 -8.75 20.47 6.61
C ARG A 175 -10.20 20.44 6.16
N ILE A 176 -10.51 21.03 5.01
CA ILE A 176 -11.86 21.01 4.44
C ILE A 176 -12.27 19.58 4.09
N LEU A 177 -11.37 18.82 3.45
CA LEU A 177 -11.61 17.42 3.08
C LEU A 177 -11.91 16.57 4.32
N VAL A 178 -11.11 16.68 5.38
CA VAL A 178 -11.28 15.93 6.62
C VAL A 178 -12.57 16.34 7.32
N ASP A 179 -12.90 17.63 7.35
CA ASP A 179 -14.14 18.14 7.95
C ASP A 179 -15.38 17.49 7.29
N GLU A 180 -15.38 17.36 5.97
CA GLU A 180 -16.44 16.68 5.23
C GLU A 180 -16.43 15.16 5.45
N ILE A 181 -15.26 14.53 5.47
CA ILE A 181 -15.14 13.10 5.81
C ILE A 181 -15.72 12.82 7.20
N VAL A 182 -15.44 13.69 8.19
CA VAL A 182 -15.92 13.53 9.56
C VAL A 182 -17.44 13.60 9.60
N LYS A 183 -18.07 14.54 8.89
CA LYS A 183 -19.54 14.66 8.81
C LYS A 183 -20.21 13.41 8.23
N VAL A 184 -19.57 12.74 7.28
CA VAL A 184 -20.16 11.57 6.60
C VAL A 184 -19.92 10.27 7.36
N LEU A 185 -18.71 10.09 7.91
CA LEU A 185 -18.31 8.82 8.53
C LEU A 185 -18.70 8.71 10.01
N PHE A 186 -18.81 9.81 10.73
CA PHE A 186 -19.03 9.74 12.18
C PHE A 186 -20.53 9.80 12.54
N PRO A 187 -20.92 9.33 13.74
CA PRO A 187 -22.30 9.44 14.23
C PRO A 187 -22.73 10.90 14.41
N ASP A 188 -24.03 11.17 14.24
CA ASP A 188 -24.59 12.52 14.32
C ASP A 188 -24.31 13.18 15.69
N GLU A 189 -24.32 12.41 16.78
CA GLU A 189 -24.03 12.91 18.12
C GLU A 189 -22.60 13.47 18.24
N ALA A 190 -21.64 12.79 17.60
CA ALA A 190 -20.24 13.20 17.59
C ALA A 190 -20.01 14.42 16.69
N VAL A 191 -20.73 14.50 15.57
CA VAL A 191 -20.65 15.62 14.61
C VAL A 191 -21.28 16.91 15.19
N GLN A 192 -22.33 16.78 16.00
CA GLN A 192 -22.99 17.92 16.66
C GLN A 192 -22.13 18.57 17.76
N SER A 193 -21.26 17.78 18.41
CA SER A 193 -20.30 18.30 19.38
C SER A 193 -19.13 19.00 18.67
N GLY A 194 -19.09 20.33 18.74
CA GLY A 194 -18.00 21.11 18.15
C GLY A 194 -16.61 20.80 18.72
N ILE A 195 -16.52 20.25 19.94
CA ILE A 195 -15.26 19.83 20.55
C ILE A 195 -14.81 18.48 19.96
N THR A 196 -15.73 17.51 19.89
CA THR A 196 -15.45 16.17 19.35
C THR A 196 -15.05 16.27 17.88
N ARG A 197 -15.78 17.05 17.08
CA ARG A 197 -15.44 17.29 15.68
C ARG A 197 -14.04 17.88 15.52
N ARG A 198 -13.71 18.98 16.22
CA ARG A 198 -12.36 19.58 16.16
C ARG A 198 -11.26 18.63 16.60
N PHE A 199 -11.53 17.80 17.60
CA PHE A 199 -10.59 16.78 18.04
C PHE A 199 -10.35 15.73 16.93
N LEU A 200 -11.42 15.24 16.30
CA LEU A 200 -11.34 14.29 15.19
C LEU A 200 -10.66 14.90 13.96
N ASP A 201 -10.96 16.14 13.62
CA ASP A 201 -10.32 16.87 12.52
C ASP A 201 -8.81 16.97 12.76
N GLY A 202 -8.40 17.38 13.96
CA GLY A 202 -6.98 17.48 14.33
C GLY A 202 -6.28 16.12 14.35
N LEU A 203 -6.97 15.05 14.74
CA LEU A 203 -6.42 13.70 14.72
C LEU A 203 -6.25 13.18 13.29
N ILE A 204 -7.29 13.27 12.45
CA ILE A 204 -7.27 12.73 11.10
C ILE A 204 -6.37 13.56 10.19
N GLU A 205 -6.50 14.90 10.19
CA GLU A 205 -5.69 15.78 9.35
C GLU A 205 -4.23 15.78 9.83
N GLY A 206 -4.02 16.13 11.11
CA GLY A 206 -2.69 16.43 11.64
C GLY A 206 -1.84 15.19 11.93
N VAL A 207 -2.46 14.07 12.33
CA VAL A 207 -1.72 12.87 12.79
C VAL A 207 -1.73 11.76 11.76
N ILE A 208 -2.81 11.58 11.00
CA ILE A 208 -2.91 10.48 10.05
C ILE A 208 -2.57 10.97 8.65
N LEU A 209 -3.38 11.86 8.09
CA LEU A 209 -3.32 12.21 6.67
C LEU A 209 -2.04 12.96 6.34
N ARG A 210 -1.67 13.96 7.14
CA ARG A 210 -0.42 14.70 7.00
C ARG A 210 0.79 13.77 7.04
N ASN A 211 0.87 12.90 8.05
CA ASN A 211 2.01 12.01 8.21
C ASN A 211 2.11 10.98 7.08
N VAL A 212 0.99 10.45 6.60
CA VAL A 212 0.97 9.55 5.43
C VAL A 212 1.43 10.28 4.18
N ILE A 213 0.87 11.44 3.87
CA ILE A 213 1.22 12.18 2.65
C ILE A 213 2.69 12.65 2.70
N GLU A 214 3.13 13.27 3.79
CA GLU A 214 4.51 13.76 3.92
C GLU A 214 5.50 12.58 3.84
N SER A 215 5.25 11.48 4.55
CA SER A 215 6.17 10.32 4.55
C SER A 215 6.26 9.63 3.20
N PHE A 216 5.14 9.47 2.49
CA PHE A 216 5.12 8.81 1.19
C PHE A 216 5.57 9.72 0.05
N SER A 217 5.52 11.05 0.23
CA SER A 217 5.96 12.03 -0.79
C SER A 217 7.48 12.04 -0.98
N GLU A 218 8.21 11.54 0.02
CA GLU A 218 9.66 11.45 -0.02
C GLU A 218 10.15 10.52 -1.16
N PRO A 219 11.03 10.99 -2.05
CA PRO A 219 11.50 10.22 -3.22
C PRO A 219 12.01 8.82 -2.90
N PHE A 220 12.85 8.72 -1.86
CA PHE A 220 13.46 7.44 -1.46
C PHE A 220 12.41 6.43 -0.96
N VAL A 221 11.32 6.89 -0.36
CA VAL A 221 10.23 6.00 0.10
C VAL A 221 9.50 5.41 -1.10
N ILE A 222 9.21 6.20 -2.12
CA ILE A 222 8.59 5.71 -3.36
C ILE A 222 9.52 4.70 -4.05
N TRP A 223 10.82 4.99 -4.16
CA TRP A 223 11.79 4.05 -4.74
C TRP A 223 11.87 2.74 -3.97
N GLU A 224 11.87 2.78 -2.65
CA GLU A 224 11.83 1.58 -1.82
C GLU A 224 10.54 0.78 -1.98
N ILE A 225 9.39 1.46 -2.12
CA ILE A 225 8.12 0.80 -2.39
C ILE A 225 8.19 0.06 -3.73
N LEU A 226 8.70 0.71 -4.77
CA LEU A 226 8.91 0.09 -6.09
C LEU A 226 9.89 -1.09 -6.02
N GLY A 227 10.99 -0.97 -5.26
CA GLY A 227 11.95 -2.05 -5.02
C GLY A 227 11.31 -3.25 -4.30
N LYS A 228 10.54 -3.00 -3.24
CA LYS A 228 9.82 -4.05 -2.48
C LYS A 228 8.76 -4.75 -3.32
N ILE A 229 8.02 -4.00 -4.14
CA ILE A 229 7.06 -4.58 -5.10
C ILE A 229 7.79 -5.50 -6.07
N SER A 230 8.96 -5.06 -6.58
CA SER A 230 9.77 -5.85 -7.50
C SER A 230 10.25 -7.16 -6.88
N ILE A 231 10.71 -7.13 -5.62
CA ILE A 231 11.10 -8.34 -4.87
C ILE A 231 9.91 -9.29 -4.70
N LYS A 232 8.77 -8.79 -4.20
CA LYS A 232 7.56 -9.63 -4.01
C LYS A 232 7.08 -10.26 -5.32
N MET A 233 7.11 -9.50 -6.42
CA MET A 233 6.76 -10.01 -7.74
C MET A 233 7.74 -11.08 -8.22
N GLN A 234 9.03 -10.96 -7.89
CA GLN A 234 10.04 -11.97 -8.21
C GLN A 234 9.86 -13.25 -7.38
N GLU A 235 9.55 -13.14 -6.09
CA GLU A 235 9.26 -14.28 -5.22
C GLU A 235 8.01 -15.04 -5.69
N CYS A 236 6.96 -14.32 -6.11
CA CYS A 236 5.74 -14.90 -6.67
C CYS A 236 6.00 -15.70 -7.97
N GLY A 237 7.06 -15.36 -8.71
CA GLY A 237 7.48 -16.05 -9.93
C GLY A 237 8.46 -17.22 -9.73
N LYS A 238 9.20 -17.28 -8.60
CA LYS A 238 10.20 -18.34 -8.32
C LYS A 238 9.63 -19.56 -7.59
N GLY A 239 8.50 -19.41 -6.89
CA GLY A 239 7.82 -20.50 -6.18
C GLY A 239 7.27 -21.62 -7.06
N THR A 240 7.50 -21.59 -8.37
CA THR A 240 7.06 -22.61 -9.33
C THR A 240 8.20 -23.42 -9.96
N THR A 241 9.45 -23.22 -9.53
CA THR A 241 10.62 -23.89 -10.14
C THR A 241 11.45 -24.72 -9.17
N ASN A 242 11.49 -24.34 -7.88
CA ASN A 242 12.36 -25.02 -6.92
C ASN A 242 11.69 -26.19 -6.18
N GLU A 243 10.36 -26.27 -6.16
CA GLU A 243 9.64 -27.40 -5.56
C GLU A 243 9.60 -28.61 -6.52
N ASP A 244 9.47 -28.36 -7.83
CA ASP A 244 9.45 -29.40 -8.88
C ASP A 244 10.80 -30.15 -9.02
N GLU A 245 11.93 -29.48 -8.75
CA GLU A 245 13.28 -30.10 -8.80
C GLU A 245 13.61 -30.90 -7.52
N ALA A 246 13.00 -30.55 -6.38
CA ALA A 246 13.21 -31.26 -5.11
C ALA A 246 12.34 -32.53 -5.00
N GLU A 247 11.11 -32.51 -5.53
CA GLU A 247 10.24 -33.70 -5.53
C GLU A 247 10.71 -34.77 -6.54
N HIS A 248 11.20 -34.37 -7.72
CA HIS A 248 11.75 -35.33 -8.69
C HIS A 248 13.06 -36.01 -8.26
N ALA A 249 13.82 -35.42 -7.34
CA ALA A 249 15.02 -36.04 -6.77
C ALA A 249 14.71 -37.05 -5.66
N THR A 250 13.49 -37.04 -5.10
CA THR A 250 13.12 -37.83 -3.92
C THR A 250 12.21 -39.04 -4.25
N GLU A 251 11.61 -39.10 -5.45
CA GLU A 251 10.68 -40.18 -5.84
C GLU A 251 11.33 -41.44 -6.45
N GLN A 252 12.67 -41.52 -6.61
CA GLN A 252 13.32 -42.74 -7.13
C GLN A 252 13.72 -43.79 -6.07
N ASP A 253 13.55 -43.50 -4.78
CA ASP A 253 13.89 -44.44 -3.71
C ASP A 253 12.75 -44.51 -2.67
N HIS A 254 11.68 -45.25 -2.97
CA HIS A 254 10.98 -46.15 -2.03
C HIS A 254 9.71 -46.78 -2.63
N THR A 255 9.93 -47.98 -3.16
CA THR A 255 9.13 -49.22 -3.12
C THR A 255 7.65 -49.21 -2.67
N GLN A 256 6.84 -49.87 -3.52
CA GLN A 256 5.88 -50.95 -3.19
C GLN A 256 5.25 -50.97 -1.79
N GLY A 257 3.90 -50.93 -1.75
CA GLY A 257 3.14 -51.82 -0.86
C GLY A 257 1.91 -51.23 -0.16
N LYS A 258 0.75 -51.71 -0.62
CA LYS A 258 -0.49 -52.02 0.13
C LYS A 258 -1.27 -50.91 0.87
N LYS A 259 -2.47 -50.71 0.32
CA LYS A 259 -3.77 -50.29 0.90
C LYS A 259 -3.99 -50.69 2.38
N THR A 260 -4.61 -49.82 3.18
CA THR A 260 -5.95 -50.03 3.79
C THR A 260 -6.54 -48.69 4.29
N GLU A 261 -7.84 -48.72 4.57
CA GLU A 261 -8.85 -47.64 4.72
C GLU A 261 -8.76 -46.66 5.90
N GLN A 262 -9.33 -45.47 5.63
CA GLN A 262 -10.18 -44.60 6.44
C GLN A 262 -9.72 -44.15 7.85
N GLU A 263 -9.43 -42.86 7.97
CA GLU A 263 -10.03 -42.01 9.02
C GLU A 263 -9.98 -40.52 8.65
N HIS A 264 -11.10 -39.83 8.91
CA HIS A 264 -11.34 -38.42 8.66
C HIS A 264 -10.50 -37.53 9.62
N VAL A 265 -9.58 -36.73 9.07
CA VAL A 265 -9.13 -35.48 9.71
C VAL A 265 -9.08 -34.39 8.65
N ARG A 266 -9.89 -33.33 8.85
CA ARG A 266 -9.77 -32.05 8.15
C ARG A 266 -8.47 -31.37 8.60
N GLU A 267 -7.39 -31.61 7.88
CA GLU A 267 -6.22 -30.75 7.91
C GLU A 267 -6.15 -29.96 6.59
N GLY A 268 -6.01 -28.64 6.73
CA GLY A 268 -5.97 -27.69 5.64
C GLY A 268 -4.73 -27.89 4.78
N GLY A 269 -4.86 -28.69 3.73
CA GLY A 269 -3.89 -28.77 2.65
C GLY A 269 -3.84 -27.45 1.89
N ARG A 270 -2.73 -26.70 2.04
CA ARG A 270 -2.34 -25.65 1.11
C ARG A 270 -1.95 -26.31 -0.21
N TYR A 271 -2.91 -26.46 -1.11
CA TYR A 271 -2.64 -26.87 -2.48
C TYR A 271 -1.83 -25.76 -3.17
N HIS A 272 -0.58 -26.05 -3.54
CA HIS A 272 0.26 -25.17 -4.35
C HIS A 272 -0.21 -25.27 -5.80
N TYR A 273 -1.11 -24.35 -6.18
CA TYR A 273 -1.55 -24.23 -7.57
C TYR A 273 -0.40 -23.77 -8.47
N SER A 274 -0.10 -24.54 -9.51
CA SER A 274 0.86 -24.15 -10.57
C SER A 274 0.49 -22.78 -11.17
N LEU A 275 1.47 -22.05 -11.72
CA LEU A 275 1.25 -20.74 -12.36
C LEU A 275 0.10 -20.78 -13.38
N LEU A 276 0.04 -21.88 -14.14
CA LEU A 276 -0.98 -22.13 -15.14
C LEU A 276 -2.36 -22.30 -14.51
N HIS A 277 -2.46 -23.00 -13.37
CA HIS A 277 -3.72 -23.12 -12.64
C HIS A 277 -4.16 -21.79 -12.01
N ARG A 278 -3.23 -20.94 -11.55
CA ARG A 278 -3.54 -19.57 -11.07
C ARG A 278 -4.04 -18.66 -12.21
N ILE A 279 -3.39 -18.72 -13.38
CA ILE A 279 -3.81 -17.97 -14.57
C ILE A 279 -5.17 -18.45 -15.07
N LEU A 280 -5.38 -19.77 -15.18
CA LEU A 280 -6.67 -20.35 -15.55
C LEU A 280 -7.76 -20.02 -14.53
N ASN A 281 -7.41 -19.96 -13.24
CA ASN A 281 -8.34 -19.53 -12.21
C ASN A 281 -8.79 -18.08 -12.40
N VAL A 282 -8.04 -17.20 -13.09
CA VAL A 282 -8.58 -15.86 -13.44
C VAL A 282 -9.69 -15.96 -14.48
N PHE A 283 -9.60 -16.92 -15.40
CA PHE A 283 -10.52 -17.11 -16.52
C PHE A 283 -11.75 -17.97 -16.23
N ILE A 284 -11.90 -18.56 -15.03
CA ILE A 284 -13.10 -19.32 -14.67
C ILE A 284 -14.29 -18.36 -14.48
N ILE A 285 -15.39 -18.59 -15.18
CA ILE A 285 -16.64 -17.84 -14.96
C ILE A 285 -17.22 -18.25 -13.60
N ASP A 286 -17.26 -17.33 -12.65
CA ASP A 286 -17.82 -17.52 -11.31
C ASP A 286 -18.82 -16.39 -11.04
N GLU A 287 -20.00 -16.76 -10.55
CA GLU A 287 -21.09 -15.82 -10.29
C GLU A 287 -20.72 -14.76 -9.25
N ARG A 288 -19.82 -15.07 -8.31
CA ARG A 288 -19.36 -14.12 -7.27
C ARG A 288 -18.60 -12.91 -7.83
N TYR A 289 -18.01 -13.06 -9.01
CA TYR A 289 -17.22 -12.02 -9.67
C TYR A 289 -17.97 -11.40 -10.85
N GLN A 290 -19.28 -11.65 -10.98
CA GLN A 290 -20.08 -10.92 -11.95
C GLN A 290 -20.27 -9.47 -11.48
N MET A 291 -20.10 -8.54 -12.41
CA MET A 291 -20.40 -7.13 -12.21
C MET A 291 -21.81 -6.83 -12.70
N ASP A 292 -22.46 -5.84 -12.08
CA ASP A 292 -23.75 -5.34 -12.53
C ASP A 292 -23.66 -4.85 -13.99
N SER A 293 -24.66 -5.19 -14.81
CA SER A 293 -24.64 -4.92 -16.26
C SER A 293 -24.55 -3.45 -16.62
N GLY A 294 -25.03 -2.55 -15.74
CA GLY A 294 -24.92 -1.11 -15.89
C GLY A 294 -23.52 -0.54 -15.63
N LYS A 295 -22.64 -1.32 -14.98
CA LYS A 295 -21.28 -0.90 -14.57
C LYS A 295 -20.17 -1.58 -15.38
N TRP A 296 -20.51 -2.29 -16.45
CA TRP A 296 -19.51 -2.95 -17.27
C TRP A 296 -18.63 -1.93 -17.99
N LEU A 297 -17.32 -2.11 -17.84
CA LEU A 297 -16.34 -1.38 -18.61
C LEU A 297 -16.54 -1.62 -20.10
N ARG A 298 -16.36 -0.54 -20.86
CA ARG A 298 -16.30 -0.51 -22.31
C ARG A 298 -14.84 -0.42 -22.76
N TYR A 299 -14.59 -0.68 -24.03
CA TYR A 299 -13.25 -0.58 -24.60
C TYR A 299 -12.58 0.79 -24.35
N CYS A 300 -13.33 1.90 -24.43
CA CYS A 300 -12.79 3.24 -24.17
C CYS A 300 -12.21 3.40 -22.77
N ASP A 301 -12.74 2.67 -21.79
CA ASP A 301 -12.33 2.78 -20.39
C ASP A 301 -10.96 2.10 -20.15
N PHE A 302 -10.49 1.26 -21.10
CA PHE A 302 -9.16 0.64 -21.05
C PHE A 302 -8.07 1.55 -21.63
N VAL A 303 -8.43 2.64 -22.31
CA VAL A 303 -7.44 3.53 -22.97
C VAL A 303 -6.42 4.12 -21.99
N PRO A 304 -6.80 4.63 -20.80
CA PRO A 304 -5.83 5.15 -19.84
C PRO A 304 -4.86 4.09 -19.35
N LEU A 305 -5.36 2.88 -19.06
CA LEU A 305 -4.51 1.76 -18.67
C LEU A 305 -3.55 1.36 -19.79
N MET A 306 -4.03 1.27 -21.03
CA MET A 306 -3.18 0.95 -22.17
C MET A 306 -2.12 2.03 -22.40
N SER A 307 -2.47 3.31 -22.22
CA SER A 307 -1.52 4.43 -22.30
C SER A 307 -0.47 4.33 -21.18
N LEU A 308 -0.89 4.05 -19.95
CA LEU A 308 0.03 3.83 -18.81
C LEU A 308 0.96 2.63 -19.06
N MET A 309 0.40 1.51 -19.53
CA MET A 309 1.20 0.34 -19.87
C MET A 309 2.19 0.64 -20.99
N ASN A 310 1.76 1.36 -22.02
CA ASN A 310 2.66 1.79 -23.09
C ASN A 310 3.73 2.75 -22.57
N PHE A 311 3.40 3.63 -21.63
CA PHE A 311 4.39 4.50 -20.99
C PHE A 311 5.47 3.69 -20.26
N VAL A 312 5.07 2.71 -19.44
CA VAL A 312 6.01 1.88 -18.66
C VAL A 312 6.82 0.92 -19.54
N THR A 313 6.21 0.36 -20.58
CA THR A 313 6.80 -0.73 -21.38
C THR A 313 7.34 -0.29 -22.75
N CYS A 314 6.87 0.85 -23.27
CA CYS A 314 7.02 1.31 -24.65
C CYS A 314 6.57 0.28 -25.70
N TRP A 315 5.53 -0.51 -25.38
CA TRP A 315 5.06 -1.60 -26.24
C TRP A 315 4.76 -1.11 -27.66
N ASP A 316 4.14 0.04 -27.83
CA ASP A 316 3.72 0.58 -29.14
C ASP A 316 4.91 0.80 -30.07
N THR A 317 6.05 1.24 -29.53
CA THR A 317 7.27 1.46 -30.33
C THR A 317 7.92 0.16 -30.78
N ARG A 318 7.75 -0.92 -30.00
CA ARG A 318 8.44 -2.19 -30.23
C ARG A 318 7.63 -3.18 -31.05
N PHE A 319 6.32 -3.24 -30.83
CA PHE A 319 5.41 -4.12 -31.56
C PHE A 319 4.15 -3.37 -32.02
N PRO A 320 4.27 -2.34 -32.87
CA PRO A 320 3.14 -1.50 -33.28
C PRO A 320 2.01 -2.32 -33.91
N ILE A 321 2.37 -3.34 -34.71
CA ILE A 321 1.41 -4.24 -35.35
C ILE A 321 0.69 -5.10 -34.31
N LEU A 322 1.43 -5.69 -33.36
CA LEU A 322 0.84 -6.57 -32.34
C LEU A 322 -0.08 -5.80 -31.40
N VAL A 323 0.30 -4.57 -31.02
CA VAL A 323 -0.56 -3.70 -30.22
C VAL A 323 -1.82 -3.33 -31.01
N SER A 324 -1.68 -2.96 -32.29
CA SER A 324 -2.84 -2.61 -33.13
C SER A 324 -3.80 -3.80 -33.26
N ILE A 325 -3.27 -5.01 -33.47
CA ILE A 325 -4.05 -6.25 -33.50
C ILE A 325 -4.72 -6.50 -32.14
N PHE A 326 -4.00 -6.35 -31.04
CA PHE A 326 -4.54 -6.52 -29.69
C PHE A 326 -5.67 -5.51 -29.40
N GLN A 327 -5.49 -4.24 -29.77
CA GLN A 327 -6.49 -3.20 -29.58
C GLN A 327 -7.75 -3.46 -30.40
N VAL A 328 -7.60 -3.83 -31.68
CA VAL A 328 -8.73 -4.17 -32.55
C VAL A 328 -9.45 -5.43 -32.06
N THR A 329 -8.71 -6.47 -31.68
CA THR A 329 -9.30 -7.71 -31.15
C THR A 329 -10.02 -7.46 -29.83
N LEU A 330 -9.44 -6.70 -28.90
CA LEU A 330 -10.09 -6.30 -27.65
C LEU A 330 -11.34 -5.45 -27.92
N GLN A 331 -11.29 -4.51 -28.86
CA GLN A 331 -12.45 -3.69 -29.23
C GLN A 331 -13.59 -4.55 -29.79
N LEU A 332 -13.30 -5.50 -30.67
CA LEU A 332 -14.29 -6.45 -31.21
C LEU A 332 -14.85 -7.35 -30.11
N LEU A 333 -13.97 -7.87 -29.24
CA LEU A 333 -14.35 -8.71 -28.11
C LEU A 333 -15.27 -7.97 -27.14
N MET A 334 -15.00 -6.69 -26.85
CA MET A 334 -15.81 -5.89 -25.94
C MET A 334 -17.16 -5.43 -26.53
N ARG A 335 -17.38 -5.59 -27.84
CA ARG A 335 -18.71 -5.36 -28.46
C ARG A 335 -19.69 -6.50 -28.20
N ILE A 336 -19.20 -7.71 -28.02
CA ILE A 336 -20.04 -8.88 -27.75
C ILE A 336 -20.35 -8.94 -26.24
N THR A 337 -21.63 -9.02 -25.87
CA THR A 337 -22.07 -8.97 -24.47
C THR A 337 -21.48 -10.08 -23.60
N ILE A 338 -21.40 -11.30 -24.11
CA ILE A 338 -20.89 -12.47 -23.37
C ILE A 338 -19.41 -12.28 -23.01
N THR A 339 -18.61 -11.86 -23.97
CA THR A 339 -17.16 -11.68 -23.81
C THR A 339 -16.85 -10.40 -23.03
N ARG A 340 -17.65 -9.34 -23.17
CA ARG A 340 -17.58 -8.18 -22.27
C ARG A 340 -17.87 -8.57 -20.82
N LYS A 341 -18.91 -9.39 -20.56
CA LYS A 341 -19.20 -9.93 -19.23
C LYS A 341 -18.03 -10.75 -18.69
N PHE A 342 -17.43 -11.58 -19.54
CA PHE A 342 -16.26 -12.39 -19.21
C PHE A 342 -15.04 -11.53 -18.83
N VAL A 343 -14.68 -10.53 -19.63
CA VAL A 343 -13.55 -9.64 -19.37
C VAL A 343 -13.74 -8.86 -18.07
N ASN A 344 -14.93 -8.30 -17.83
CA ASN A 344 -15.24 -7.60 -16.59
C ASN A 344 -15.17 -8.55 -15.37
N GLY A 345 -15.63 -9.80 -15.50
CA GLY A 345 -15.52 -10.79 -14.43
C GLY A 345 -14.07 -11.20 -14.12
N CYS A 346 -13.24 -11.38 -15.17
CA CYS A 346 -11.81 -11.63 -15.02
C CYS A 346 -11.12 -10.46 -14.32
N LEU A 347 -11.48 -9.23 -14.69
CA LEU A 347 -10.93 -8.03 -14.08
C LEU A 347 -11.30 -7.93 -12.60
N LYS A 348 -12.59 -8.08 -12.27
CA LYS A 348 -13.04 -8.07 -10.88
C LYS A 348 -12.27 -9.11 -10.06
N ARG A 349 -12.09 -10.32 -10.59
CA ARG A 349 -11.27 -11.35 -9.94
C ARG A 349 -9.80 -10.94 -9.79
N LEU A 350 -9.18 -10.33 -10.80
CA LEU A 350 -7.81 -9.84 -10.72
C LEU A 350 -7.65 -8.79 -9.61
N ILE A 351 -8.57 -7.84 -9.54
CA ILE A 351 -8.54 -6.79 -8.51
C ILE A 351 -8.74 -7.38 -7.13
N PHE A 352 -9.70 -8.29 -6.93
CA PHE A 352 -9.84 -8.96 -5.63
C PHE A 352 -8.65 -9.84 -5.29
N ALA A 353 -7.97 -10.45 -6.27
CA ALA A 353 -6.74 -11.19 -6.01
C ALA A 353 -5.56 -10.29 -5.60
N ILE A 354 -5.54 -9.03 -6.05
CA ILE A 354 -4.54 -8.04 -5.64
C ILE A 354 -4.92 -7.44 -4.28
N VAL A 355 -6.16 -6.99 -4.15
CA VAL A 355 -6.76 -6.41 -2.94
C VAL A 355 -7.41 -7.53 -2.11
N ASN A 356 -6.56 -8.43 -1.64
CA ASN A 356 -6.95 -9.48 -0.70
C ASN A 356 -6.87 -8.97 0.75
N GLU A 357 -7.54 -9.67 1.68
CA GLU A 357 -7.46 -9.39 3.12
C GLU A 357 -6.01 -9.35 3.62
N GLU A 358 -5.15 -10.23 3.09
CA GLU A 358 -3.71 -10.24 3.39
C GLU A 358 -3.01 -8.95 2.95
N CYS A 359 -3.39 -8.38 1.80
CA CYS A 359 -2.82 -7.13 1.30
C CYS A 359 -3.19 -5.98 2.24
N ILE A 360 -4.47 -5.88 2.61
CA ILE A 360 -4.97 -4.88 3.57
C ILE A 360 -4.29 -5.05 4.93
N GLY A 361 -4.19 -6.28 5.44
CA GLY A 361 -3.47 -6.56 6.67
C GLY A 361 -1.99 -6.17 6.60
N SER A 362 -1.34 -6.40 5.46
CA SER A 362 0.05 -5.99 5.25
C SER A 362 0.23 -4.48 5.17
N LEU A 363 -0.79 -3.76 4.67
CA LEU A 363 -0.82 -2.30 4.65
C LEU A 363 -0.95 -1.75 6.07
N VAL A 364 -1.87 -2.30 6.87
CA VAL A 364 -2.03 -1.95 8.30
C VAL A 364 -0.75 -2.19 9.07
N ASP A 365 -0.08 -3.33 8.85
CA ASP A 365 1.22 -3.61 9.48
C ASP A 365 2.31 -2.62 9.02
N SER A 366 2.28 -2.21 7.75
CA SER A 366 3.22 -1.22 7.20
C SER A 366 2.99 0.16 7.84
N MET A 367 1.73 0.58 8.00
CA MET A 367 1.35 1.80 8.70
C MET A 367 1.78 1.74 10.18
N ARG A 368 1.52 0.63 10.88
CA ARG A 368 1.98 0.42 12.27
C ARG A 368 3.48 0.53 12.37
N GLY A 369 4.21 -0.13 11.48
CA GLY A 369 5.65 -0.04 11.42
C GLY A 369 6.14 1.40 11.21
N MET A 370 5.44 2.19 10.39
CA MET A 370 5.79 3.58 10.07
C MET A 370 5.58 4.51 11.25
N MET A 371 4.40 4.44 11.87
CA MET A 371 4.03 5.31 13.00
C MET A 371 4.67 4.89 14.32
N PHE A 372 4.90 3.59 14.50
CA PHE A 372 5.41 2.99 15.74
C PHE A 372 6.51 1.95 15.43
N PRO A 373 7.73 2.36 15.08
CA PRO A 373 8.79 1.42 14.70
C PRO A 373 9.13 0.41 15.81
N ARG A 374 9.10 0.86 17.07
CA ARG A 374 9.37 0.02 18.26
C ARG A 374 8.14 -0.30 19.10
N ASP A 375 6.95 0.17 18.70
CA ASP A 375 5.70 0.09 19.50
C ASP A 375 5.77 0.81 20.86
N GLU A 376 6.86 1.53 21.15
CA GLU A 376 7.10 2.22 22.43
C GLU A 376 6.73 3.70 22.40
N TYR A 377 6.95 4.37 21.26
CA TYR A 377 6.69 5.80 21.11
C TYR A 377 6.20 6.09 19.69
N PHE A 378 5.45 7.18 19.57
CA PHE A 378 4.99 7.70 18.28
C PHE A 378 6.12 8.48 17.61
N GLU A 379 6.60 8.01 16.45
CA GLU A 379 7.59 8.74 15.66
C GLU A 379 6.88 9.51 14.53
N MET A 380 6.95 10.84 14.57
CA MET A 380 6.47 11.72 13.50
C MET A 380 7.50 11.95 12.39
N LYS A 381 8.75 11.51 12.55
CA LYS A 381 9.82 11.74 11.55
C LYS A 381 9.97 10.54 10.63
N PRO A 382 10.26 10.74 9.32
CA PRO A 382 10.58 9.65 8.42
C PRO A 382 11.74 8.84 9.00
N ARG A 383 11.59 7.51 8.96
CA ARG A 383 12.44 6.52 9.64
C ARG A 383 13.93 6.62 9.31
N TYR A 384 14.23 7.20 8.15
CA TYR A 384 15.55 7.40 7.59
C TYR A 384 15.43 8.50 6.55
N VAL A 385 15.95 9.69 6.85
CA VAL A 385 16.14 10.72 5.82
C VAL A 385 17.60 10.62 5.43
N PRO A 386 17.93 10.22 4.18
CA PRO A 386 19.30 10.26 3.71
C PRO A 386 19.86 11.65 3.97
N THR A 387 20.81 11.77 4.90
CA THR A 387 21.29 13.08 5.35
C THR A 387 22.40 13.60 4.44
N SER A 388 22.92 12.73 3.57
CA SER A 388 23.90 13.04 2.53
C SER A 388 23.36 12.68 1.15
N GLU A 389 23.63 13.53 0.16
CA GLU A 389 23.33 13.28 -1.26
C GLU A 389 23.91 11.95 -1.76
N LYS A 390 25.08 11.54 -1.25
CA LYS A 390 25.71 10.25 -1.57
C LYS A 390 24.92 9.05 -1.05
N GLU A 391 24.24 9.23 0.07
CA GLU A 391 23.42 8.21 0.70
C GLU A 391 22.09 8.05 -0.04
N LEU A 392 21.48 9.17 -0.47
CA LEU A 392 20.30 9.17 -1.32
C LEU A 392 20.57 8.47 -2.66
N GLU A 393 21.70 8.78 -3.30
CA GLU A 393 22.09 8.15 -4.56
C GLU A 393 22.35 6.66 -4.37
N LYS A 394 22.88 6.23 -3.22
CA LYS A 394 23.04 4.81 -2.92
C LYS A 394 21.70 4.09 -2.85
N VAL A 395 20.70 4.67 -2.17
CA VAL A 395 19.34 4.11 -2.10
C VAL A 395 18.70 4.06 -3.49
N TYR A 396 18.88 5.11 -4.30
CA TYR A 396 18.42 5.14 -5.68
C TYR A 396 19.01 3.98 -6.49
N GLN A 397 20.33 3.81 -6.47
CA GLN A 397 21.02 2.77 -7.24
C GLN A 397 20.69 1.34 -6.75
N GLU A 398 20.54 1.14 -5.45
CA GLU A 398 20.13 -0.16 -4.89
C GLU A 398 18.73 -0.56 -5.37
N ASN A 399 17.75 0.36 -5.30
CA ASN A 399 16.39 0.08 -5.76
C ASN A 399 16.30 -0.04 -7.29
N LEU A 400 17.06 0.77 -8.03
CA LEU A 400 17.16 0.65 -9.49
C LEU A 400 17.71 -0.72 -9.90
N LYS A 401 18.71 -1.23 -9.17
CA LYS A 401 19.22 -2.59 -9.39
C LYS A 401 18.14 -3.65 -9.14
N LEU A 402 17.36 -3.54 -8.05
CA LEU A 402 16.28 -4.48 -7.76
C LEU A 402 15.19 -4.49 -8.84
N ILE A 403 14.78 -3.31 -9.29
CA ILE A 403 13.76 -3.14 -10.34
C ILE A 403 14.28 -3.70 -11.66
N THR A 404 15.52 -3.37 -12.02
CA THR A 404 16.12 -3.85 -13.28
C THR A 404 16.34 -5.35 -13.26
N GLU A 405 16.79 -5.94 -12.16
CA GLU A 405 16.89 -7.39 -11.98
C GLU A 405 15.53 -8.09 -12.10
N TRP A 406 14.47 -7.50 -11.54
CA TRP A 406 13.11 -8.04 -11.70
C TRP A 406 12.67 -7.98 -13.16
N LEU A 407 12.84 -6.84 -13.83
CA LEU A 407 12.49 -6.66 -15.23
C LEU A 407 13.33 -7.56 -16.16
N THR A 408 14.59 -7.87 -15.84
CA THR A 408 15.41 -8.77 -16.67
C THR A 408 15.16 -10.25 -16.39
N ASN A 409 14.88 -10.61 -15.14
CA ASN A 409 14.72 -12.02 -14.71
C ASN A 409 13.29 -12.55 -14.85
N GLY A 410 12.32 -11.72 -15.23
CA GLY A 410 10.92 -12.07 -15.43
C GLY A 410 10.61 -12.98 -16.64
N GLY A 411 11.32 -14.11 -16.79
CA GLY A 411 11.01 -15.16 -17.77
C GLY A 411 10.84 -14.70 -19.23
N PHE A 412 10.20 -15.55 -20.06
CA PHE A 412 10.00 -15.31 -21.50
C PHE A 412 9.29 -13.98 -21.80
N SER A 413 8.36 -13.57 -20.92
CA SER A 413 7.58 -12.34 -21.06
C SER A 413 8.42 -11.07 -20.90
N SER A 414 9.39 -11.04 -19.97
CA SER A 414 10.12 -9.79 -19.71
C SER A 414 11.18 -9.47 -20.77
N SER A 415 11.84 -10.47 -21.37
CA SER A 415 12.74 -10.24 -22.51
C SER A 415 11.98 -9.77 -23.76
N VAL A 416 10.76 -10.30 -23.95
CA VAL A 416 9.86 -9.95 -25.05
C VAL A 416 9.22 -8.58 -24.85
N ILE A 417 8.84 -8.20 -23.62
CA ILE A 417 8.20 -6.90 -23.33
C ILE A 417 9.24 -5.78 -23.19
N PHE A 418 10.31 -5.96 -22.40
CA PHE A 418 11.18 -4.85 -21.98
C PHE A 418 12.44 -4.64 -22.83
N GLY A 419 13.05 -5.69 -23.39
CA GLY A 419 14.07 -5.59 -24.44
C GLY A 419 15.42 -6.16 -24.05
N ARG A 420 16.48 -5.79 -24.81
CA ARG A 420 17.87 -6.06 -24.38
C ARG A 420 18.12 -5.33 -23.05
N SER A 421 18.90 -5.95 -22.16
CA SER A 421 19.15 -5.49 -20.78
C SER A 421 19.45 -3.97 -20.66
N GLY A 422 20.21 -3.38 -21.58
CA GLY A 422 20.51 -1.93 -21.57
C GLY A 422 19.29 -1.00 -21.73
N ALA A 423 18.30 -1.37 -22.55
CA ALA A 423 17.07 -0.58 -22.72
C ALA A 423 16.15 -0.68 -21.49
N VAL A 424 16.25 -1.78 -20.73
CA VAL A 424 15.49 -1.99 -19.50
C VAL A 424 15.99 -1.05 -18.40
N TYR A 425 17.31 -0.92 -18.28
CA TYR A 425 17.94 0.00 -17.33
C TYR A 425 17.53 1.45 -17.57
N GLU A 426 17.63 1.94 -18.82
CA GLU A 426 17.27 3.32 -19.16
C GLU A 426 15.79 3.61 -18.86
N LYS A 427 14.90 2.64 -19.12
CA LYS A 427 13.46 2.78 -18.82
C LYS A 427 13.19 2.81 -17.32
N ALA A 428 13.79 1.88 -16.57
CA ALA A 428 13.65 1.85 -15.11
C ALA A 428 14.18 3.15 -14.49
N HIS A 429 15.31 3.65 -14.97
CA HIS A 429 15.89 4.93 -14.56
C HIS A 429 14.91 6.08 -14.84
N LYS A 430 14.36 6.18 -16.06
CA LYS A 430 13.38 7.23 -16.41
C LYS A 430 12.14 7.21 -15.52
N VAL A 431 11.60 6.04 -15.22
CA VAL A 431 10.44 5.91 -14.32
C VAL A 431 10.82 6.35 -12.90
N MET A 432 11.95 5.91 -12.37
CA MET A 432 12.40 6.32 -11.03
C MET A 432 12.69 7.82 -10.93
N GLU A 433 13.22 8.41 -12.00
CA GLU A 433 13.53 9.84 -12.10
C GLU A 433 12.26 10.70 -11.99
N THR A 434 11.10 10.21 -12.47
CA THR A 434 9.83 10.95 -12.33
C THR A 434 9.44 11.22 -10.88
N PHE A 435 9.95 10.42 -9.93
CA PHE A 435 9.65 10.56 -8.51
C PHE A 435 10.74 11.30 -7.73
N ARG A 436 11.70 11.96 -8.41
CA ARG A 436 12.83 12.63 -7.75
C ARG A 436 12.43 13.87 -6.95
N HIS A 437 11.37 14.59 -7.35
CA HIS A 437 10.94 15.81 -6.68
C HIS A 437 9.80 15.57 -5.69
N ARG A 438 10.05 15.89 -4.41
CA ARG A 438 9.08 15.72 -3.32
C ARG A 438 7.76 16.45 -3.56
N GLU A 439 7.81 17.72 -3.98
CA GLU A 439 6.59 18.54 -4.17
C GLU A 439 5.66 17.96 -5.25
N VAL A 440 6.26 17.50 -6.35
CA VAL A 440 5.57 16.82 -7.45
C VAL A 440 4.91 15.52 -6.97
N ASN A 441 5.62 14.74 -6.16
CA ASN A 441 5.09 13.53 -5.53
C ASN A 441 3.95 13.82 -4.56
N LEU A 442 4.04 14.94 -3.84
CA LEU A 442 3.04 15.35 -2.86
C LEU A 442 1.71 15.67 -3.55
N VAL A 443 1.74 16.39 -4.68
CA VAL A 443 0.54 16.61 -5.51
C VAL A 443 -0.04 15.29 -6.05
N LEU A 444 0.83 14.37 -6.51
CA LEU A 444 0.38 13.05 -6.95
C LEU A 444 -0.34 12.29 -5.82
N LEU A 445 0.26 12.24 -4.64
CA LEU A 445 -0.32 11.54 -3.48
C LEU A 445 -1.63 12.18 -3.04
N GLN A 446 -1.73 13.51 -3.06
CA GLN A 446 -3.00 14.18 -2.78
C GLN A 446 -4.08 13.77 -3.78
N ARG A 447 -3.78 13.76 -5.08
CA ARG A 447 -4.72 13.30 -6.12
C ARG A 447 -5.12 11.83 -5.96
N VAL A 448 -4.19 10.96 -5.51
CA VAL A 448 -4.49 9.56 -5.19
C VAL A 448 -5.39 9.46 -3.95
N VAL A 449 -5.14 10.27 -2.92
CA VAL A 449 -6.00 10.35 -1.73
C VAL A 449 -7.40 10.82 -2.13
N ASP A 450 -7.51 11.87 -2.93
CA ASP A 450 -8.80 12.40 -3.39
C ASP A 450 -9.58 11.32 -4.15
N LEU A 451 -8.90 10.58 -5.03
CA LEU A 451 -9.50 9.43 -5.73
C LEU A 451 -9.98 8.35 -4.76
N LEU A 452 -9.17 7.97 -3.76
CA LEU A 452 -9.57 6.98 -2.76
C LEU A 452 -10.74 7.46 -1.90
N VAL A 453 -10.77 8.75 -1.55
CA VAL A 453 -11.88 9.36 -0.81
C VAL A 453 -13.15 9.35 -1.65
N LEU A 454 -13.10 9.79 -2.91
CA LEU A 454 -14.25 9.78 -3.81
C LEU A 454 -14.77 8.37 -4.10
N MET A 455 -13.88 7.38 -4.17
CA MET A 455 -14.25 5.97 -4.29
C MET A 455 -15.08 5.48 -3.10
N LEU A 456 -14.71 5.88 -1.87
CA LEU A 456 -15.38 5.47 -0.65
C LEU A 456 -16.62 6.34 -0.33
N LEU A 457 -16.52 7.64 -0.63
CA LEU A 457 -17.42 8.72 -0.24
C LEU A 457 -17.74 9.64 -1.43
N PRO A 458 -18.49 9.18 -2.45
CA PRO A 458 -18.85 10.00 -3.60
C PRO A 458 -19.87 11.08 -3.24
N GLU A 459 -20.44 11.06 -2.02
CA GLU A 459 -21.26 12.17 -1.53
C GLU A 459 -20.45 13.47 -1.41
N LEU A 460 -19.11 13.36 -1.43
CA LEU A 460 -18.16 14.47 -1.40
C LEU A 460 -17.77 14.97 -2.80
N ALA A 461 -18.28 14.36 -3.88
CA ALA A 461 -17.92 14.65 -5.27
C ALA A 461 -18.59 15.91 -5.84
#